data_AF-A0A093FIT7-F1
#
_entry.id   AF-A0A093FIT7-F1
#
_cell.length_a   1.000
_cell.length_b   1.000
_cell.length_c   1.000
_cell.angle_alpha   90.00
_cell.angle_beta   90.00
_cell.angle_gamma   90.00
#
_symmetry.space_group_name_H-M   'P 1'
#
loop_
_entity.id
_entity.type
_entity.pdbx_description
1 polymer ?
#
loop_
_entity_poly.entity_id
_entity_poly.type
_entity_poly.pdbx_seq_one_letter_code
_entity_poly.pdbx_strand_id
1 'polypeptide(L)'
;HVIDGEKTIIQNPTDQQKKDHEKAEFEVHEVYAVDVLVSSGEGKAKDAGQRTTIYKRDPSKQYGLKMKTSRAFFSEVERRFDTMPFTLRAFEDEKKARMGVVECAKHELLQPFNVLYEKEGEFVAQFKFTVLLMPNGPMRITSGPFEPELYKSEFEVQDGELKALLQSSASRKTQKKKKKKVI
;
A
#
# COMPACT_ATOMS: atom_id res chain seq x y z
N HIS A 1 -15.83 4.35 -6.41
CA HIS A 1 -14.86 4.45 -5.30
C HIS A 1 -13.52 3.90 -5.78
N VAL A 2 -12.41 4.59 -5.53
CA VAL A 2 -11.07 4.24 -6.05
C VAL A 2 -10.09 4.19 -4.89
N ILE A 3 -9.42 3.06 -4.71
CA ILE A 3 -8.36 2.88 -3.69
C ILE A 3 -6.96 3.16 -4.26
N ASP A 4 -6.75 2.88 -5.55
CA ASP A 4 -5.49 3.07 -6.24
C ASP A 4 -5.69 4.13 -7.34
N GLY A 5 -5.21 5.34 -7.10
CA GLY A 5 -5.17 6.41 -8.11
C GLY A 5 -3.92 6.32 -8.97
N GLU A 6 -3.91 7.03 -10.10
CA GLU A 6 -2.77 7.05 -11.03
C GLU A 6 -1.54 7.75 -10.42
N LYS A 7 -1.79 8.80 -9.63
CA LYS A 7 -0.75 9.55 -8.92
C LYS A 7 -0.26 8.79 -7.70
N THR A 8 0.96 8.27 -7.79
CA THR A 8 1.54 7.36 -6.80
C THR A 8 2.94 7.78 -6.39
N ILE A 9 3.39 7.29 -5.24
CA ILE A 9 4.76 7.45 -4.76
C ILE A 9 5.47 6.11 -4.95
N ILE A 10 6.60 6.13 -5.65
CA ILE A 10 7.42 4.93 -5.88
C ILE A 10 8.75 5.03 -5.11
N GLN A 11 9.08 3.99 -4.35
CA GLN A 11 10.32 3.87 -3.59
C GLN A 11 11.27 2.89 -4.29
N ASN A 12 12.56 3.23 -4.35
CA ASN A 12 13.62 2.40 -4.95
C ASN A 12 13.26 1.83 -6.36
N PRO A 13 12.81 2.66 -7.33
CA PRO A 13 12.44 2.18 -8.65
C PRO A 13 13.65 1.70 -9.44
N THR A 14 13.45 0.69 -10.28
CA THR A 14 14.40 0.37 -11.36
C THR A 14 14.41 1.48 -12.42
N ASP A 15 15.46 1.54 -13.25
CA ASP A 15 15.58 2.57 -14.29
C ASP A 15 14.38 2.57 -15.26
N GLN A 16 13.84 1.40 -15.57
CA GLN A 16 12.66 1.28 -16.42
C GLN A 16 11.40 1.80 -15.71
N GLN A 17 11.15 1.36 -14.47
CA GLN A 17 10.01 1.85 -13.68
C GLN A 17 10.06 3.36 -13.48
N LYS A 18 11.26 3.92 -13.30
CA LYS A 18 11.43 5.38 -13.14
C LYS A 18 11.12 6.16 -14.42
N LYS A 19 11.32 5.58 -15.60
CA LYS A 19 10.95 6.19 -16.88
C LYS A 19 9.44 6.10 -17.13
N ASP A 20 8.84 4.99 -16.75
CA ASP A 20 7.41 4.74 -16.95
C ASP A 20 6.54 5.43 -15.88
N HIS A 21 7.12 5.79 -14.73
CA HIS A 21 6.43 6.51 -13.66
C HIS A 21 6.37 8.01 -13.96
N GLU A 22 5.14 8.52 -14.11
CA GLU A 22 4.89 9.92 -14.42
C GLU A 22 5.18 10.82 -13.21
N LYS A 23 5.90 11.92 -13.46
CA LYS A 23 6.15 12.94 -12.44
C LYS A 23 4.86 13.70 -12.16
N ALA A 24 4.54 13.84 -10.88
CA ALA A 24 3.36 14.60 -10.46
C ALA A 24 3.70 15.48 -9.24
N GLU A 25 2.98 16.60 -9.11
CA GLU A 25 3.12 17.53 -7.99
C GLU A 25 1.96 17.40 -7.03
N PHE A 26 2.19 17.26 -5.72
CA PHE A 26 1.11 17.15 -4.72
C PHE A 26 0.18 18.36 -4.69
N GLU A 27 -1.12 18.11 -4.64
CA GLU A 27 -2.16 19.15 -4.65
C GLU A 27 -2.99 19.19 -3.36
N VAL A 28 -3.63 20.33 -3.13
CA VAL A 28 -4.52 20.52 -1.99
C VAL A 28 -5.83 19.76 -2.23
N HIS A 29 -6.37 19.17 -1.17
CA HIS A 29 -7.53 18.27 -1.10
C HIS A 29 -7.29 16.86 -1.64
N GLU A 30 -6.04 16.48 -1.90
CA GLU A 30 -5.68 15.10 -2.19
C GLU A 30 -5.57 14.24 -0.92
N VAL A 31 -5.76 12.94 -1.09
CA VAL A 31 -5.65 11.93 -0.02
C VAL A 31 -4.70 10.84 -0.47
N TYR A 32 -3.72 10.51 0.37
CA TYR A 32 -2.73 9.47 0.08
C TYR A 32 -2.68 8.43 1.19
N ALA A 33 -2.56 7.17 0.81
CA ALA A 33 -2.08 6.12 1.69
C ALA A 33 -0.57 5.97 1.49
N VAL A 34 0.21 6.33 2.51
CA VAL A 34 1.66 6.18 2.51
C VAL A 34 1.98 4.80 3.09
N ASP A 35 2.63 3.97 2.29
CA ASP A 35 3.08 2.62 2.68
C ASP A 35 4.61 2.57 2.61
N VAL A 36 5.25 2.34 3.76
CA VAL A 36 6.70 2.27 3.88
C VAL A 36 7.06 0.84 4.24
N LEU A 37 7.79 0.16 3.35
CA LEU A 37 8.35 -1.16 3.60
C LEU A 37 9.87 -1.07 3.51
N VAL A 38 10.57 -1.49 4.57
CA VAL A 38 12.03 -1.46 4.64
C VAL A 38 12.54 -2.83 5.03
N SER A 39 13.50 -3.34 4.25
CA SER A 39 14.16 -4.62 4.46
C SER A 39 15.51 -4.43 5.15
N SER A 40 15.90 -5.35 6.02
CA SER A 40 17.28 -5.45 6.53
C SER A 40 18.27 -6.00 5.49
N GLY A 41 17.76 -6.64 4.44
CA GLY A 41 18.54 -7.28 3.38
C GLY A 41 18.66 -6.43 2.11
N GLU A 42 18.46 -7.07 0.94
CA GLU A 42 18.67 -6.43 -0.36
C GLU A 42 17.52 -5.51 -0.82
N GLY A 43 16.36 -5.58 -0.16
CA GLY A 43 15.15 -4.84 -0.57
C GLY A 43 14.55 -5.37 -1.88
N LYS A 44 14.77 -6.65 -2.19
CA LYS A 44 14.32 -7.32 -3.43
C LYS A 44 13.41 -8.48 -3.10
N ALA A 45 12.18 -8.15 -2.71
CA ALA A 45 11.18 -9.15 -2.36
C ALA A 45 10.77 -9.99 -3.59
N LYS A 46 10.58 -11.30 -3.38
CA LYS A 46 10.21 -12.25 -4.43
C LYS A 46 9.04 -13.12 -3.98
N ASP A 47 8.30 -13.64 -4.94
CA ASP A 47 7.30 -14.68 -4.69
C ASP A 47 8.00 -16.00 -4.35
N ALA A 48 7.59 -16.63 -3.25
CA ALA A 48 8.10 -17.92 -2.79
C ALA A 48 7.12 -19.08 -3.07
N GLY A 49 6.12 -18.87 -3.93
CA GLY A 49 5.07 -19.85 -4.24
C GLY A 49 3.94 -19.89 -3.22
N GLN A 50 3.89 -18.91 -2.31
CA GLN A 50 2.80 -18.80 -1.35
C GLN A 50 1.52 -18.37 -2.08
N ARG A 51 0.42 -19.05 -1.77
CA ARG A 51 -0.85 -18.78 -2.42
C ARG A 51 -1.37 -17.37 -2.12
N THR A 52 -1.62 -16.60 -3.18
CA THR A 52 -2.36 -15.34 -3.09
C THR A 52 -3.84 -15.57 -2.75
N THR A 53 -4.30 -14.93 -1.68
CA THR A 53 -5.69 -15.04 -1.18
C THR A 53 -6.43 -13.71 -1.16
N ILE A 54 -5.76 -12.60 -1.47
CA ILE A 54 -6.32 -11.26 -1.51
C ILE A 54 -6.36 -10.79 -2.96
N TYR A 55 -7.54 -10.30 -3.38
CA TYR A 55 -7.80 -9.85 -4.74
C TYR A 55 -8.64 -8.58 -4.72
N LYS A 56 -8.57 -7.79 -5.79
CA LYS A 56 -9.42 -6.62 -6.03
C LYS A 56 -9.98 -6.68 -7.43
N ARG A 57 -11.24 -6.28 -7.62
CA ARG A 57 -11.83 -6.17 -8.95
C ARG A 57 -11.25 -4.99 -9.72
N ASP A 58 -10.91 -5.24 -10.98
CA ASP A 58 -10.61 -4.17 -11.94
C ASP A 58 -11.88 -3.83 -12.74
N PRO A 59 -12.49 -2.65 -12.53
CA PRO A 59 -13.68 -2.24 -13.26
C PRO A 59 -13.41 -1.86 -14.73
N SER A 60 -12.15 -1.63 -15.11
CA SER A 60 -11.78 -1.27 -16.49
C SER A 60 -11.79 -2.49 -17.43
N LYS A 61 -11.76 -3.70 -16.86
CA LYS A 61 -11.64 -4.96 -17.60
C LYS A 61 -13.02 -5.62 -17.72
N GLN A 62 -13.36 -6.01 -18.94
CA GLN A 62 -14.59 -6.74 -19.23
C GLN A 62 -14.27 -8.03 -19.97
N TYR A 63 -14.75 -9.16 -19.45
CA TYR A 63 -14.55 -10.46 -20.06
C TYR A 63 -15.72 -11.39 -19.73
N GLY A 64 -16.22 -12.09 -20.75
CA GLY A 64 -17.27 -13.09 -20.61
C GLY A 64 -16.74 -14.40 -20.06
N LEU A 65 -16.80 -14.57 -18.73
CA LEU A 65 -16.38 -15.80 -18.04
C LEU A 65 -17.12 -17.03 -18.59
N LYS A 66 -16.38 -18.10 -18.88
CA LYS A 66 -16.89 -19.33 -19.50
C LYS A 66 -17.37 -20.35 -18.47
N MET A 67 -16.74 -20.42 -17.29
CA MET A 67 -17.17 -21.36 -16.25
C MET A 67 -18.33 -20.81 -15.42
N LYS A 68 -19.32 -21.66 -15.11
CA LYS A 68 -20.47 -21.31 -14.25
C LYS A 68 -20.01 -20.91 -12.83
N THR A 69 -19.01 -21.60 -12.31
CA THR A 69 -18.39 -21.32 -11.00
C THR A 69 -17.77 -19.92 -10.96
N SER A 70 -17.01 -19.54 -11.99
CA SER A 70 -16.39 -18.21 -12.09
C SER A 70 -17.44 -17.11 -12.21
N ARG A 71 -18.49 -17.29 -13.03
CA ARG A 71 -19.59 -16.32 -13.13
C ARG A 71 -20.30 -16.09 -11.80
N ALA A 72 -20.63 -17.18 -11.09
CA ALA A 72 -21.27 -17.10 -9.78
C ALA A 72 -20.37 -16.39 -8.76
N PHE A 73 -19.08 -16.74 -8.71
CA PHE A 73 -18.09 -16.10 -7.86
C PHE A 73 -17.93 -14.60 -8.17
N PHE A 74 -17.76 -14.22 -9.43
CA PHE A 74 -17.60 -12.83 -9.84
C PHE A 74 -18.84 -11.98 -9.53
N SER A 75 -20.04 -12.54 -9.74
CA SER A 75 -21.30 -11.87 -9.38
C SER A 75 -21.42 -11.64 -7.87
N GLU A 76 -20.95 -12.59 -7.07
CA GLU A 76 -20.92 -12.45 -5.61
C GLU A 76 -19.90 -11.38 -5.17
N VAL A 77 -18.72 -11.36 -5.79
CA VAL A 77 -17.70 -10.32 -5.55
C VAL A 77 -18.26 -8.93 -5.83
N GLU A 78 -18.87 -8.73 -7.01
CA GLU A 78 -19.48 -7.47 -7.42
C GLU A 78 -20.56 -7.01 -6.42
N ARG A 79 -21.42 -7.93 -5.97
CA ARG A 79 -22.49 -7.60 -5.01
C ARG A 79 -21.96 -7.25 -3.61
N ARG A 80 -20.89 -7.92 -3.14
CA ARG A 80 -20.44 -7.82 -1.74
C ARG A 80 -19.30 -6.82 -1.52
N PHE A 81 -18.39 -6.70 -2.48
CA PHE A 81 -17.13 -5.95 -2.33
C PHE A 81 -16.95 -4.85 -3.38
N ASP A 82 -17.72 -4.88 -4.47
CA ASP A 82 -17.60 -3.94 -5.59
C ASP A 82 -16.15 -3.85 -6.12
N THR A 83 -15.47 -2.71 -5.93
CA THR A 83 -14.07 -2.48 -6.31
C THR A 83 -13.08 -2.57 -5.14
N MET A 84 -13.53 -2.93 -3.94
CA MET A 84 -12.67 -3.03 -2.76
C MET A 84 -11.90 -4.36 -2.72
N PRO A 85 -10.66 -4.37 -2.18
CA PRO A 85 -9.93 -5.60 -1.94
C PRO A 85 -10.68 -6.54 -0.98
N PHE A 86 -10.64 -7.84 -1.27
CA PHE A 86 -11.30 -8.87 -0.47
C PHE A 86 -10.42 -10.11 -0.31
N THR A 87 -10.71 -10.92 0.70
CA THR A 87 -10.05 -12.21 0.95
C THR A 87 -10.93 -13.38 0.51
N LEU A 88 -10.33 -14.44 -0.03
CA LEU A 88 -11.05 -15.69 -0.38
C LEU A 88 -11.72 -16.36 0.83
N ARG A 89 -11.28 -16.06 2.06
CA ARG A 89 -11.90 -16.57 3.30
C ARG A 89 -13.27 -15.96 3.60
N ALA A 90 -13.63 -14.85 2.94
CA ALA A 90 -14.92 -14.20 3.16
C ALA A 90 -16.09 -14.94 2.47
N PHE A 91 -15.79 -15.96 1.67
CA PHE A 91 -16.78 -16.81 0.99
C PHE A 91 -17.07 -18.06 1.82
N GLU A 92 -18.33 -18.47 1.87
CA GLU A 92 -18.75 -19.66 2.63
C GLU A 92 -18.10 -20.94 2.09
N ASP A 93 -18.00 -21.06 0.76
CA ASP A 93 -17.37 -22.18 0.07
C ASP A 93 -16.04 -21.78 -0.54
N GLU A 94 -14.97 -21.93 0.24
CA GLU A 94 -13.60 -21.64 -0.19
C GLU A 94 -13.21 -22.49 -1.42
N LYS A 95 -13.70 -23.73 -1.56
CA LYS A 95 -13.35 -24.57 -2.71
C LYS A 95 -13.89 -23.97 -4.01
N LYS A 96 -15.13 -23.50 -4.02
CA LYS A 96 -15.73 -22.82 -5.19
C LYS A 96 -15.05 -21.49 -5.47
N ALA A 97 -14.77 -20.69 -4.43
CA ALA A 97 -14.07 -19.41 -4.59
C ALA A 97 -12.68 -19.63 -5.21
N ARG A 98 -11.95 -20.65 -4.76
CA ARG A 98 -10.63 -21.02 -5.29
C ARG A 98 -10.65 -21.49 -6.73
N MET A 99 -11.72 -22.14 -7.18
CA MET A 99 -11.87 -22.50 -8.59
C MET A 99 -12.25 -21.28 -9.45
N GLY A 100 -13.18 -20.45 -8.97
CA GLY A 100 -13.67 -19.28 -9.70
C GLY A 100 -12.61 -18.19 -9.88
N VAL A 101 -11.76 -17.98 -8.86
CA VAL A 101 -10.73 -16.94 -8.90
C VAL A 101 -9.66 -17.19 -9.97
N VAL A 102 -9.37 -18.45 -10.31
CA VAL A 102 -8.32 -18.80 -11.29
C VAL A 102 -8.65 -18.21 -12.67
N GLU A 103 -9.88 -18.37 -13.15
CA GLU A 103 -10.30 -17.80 -14.44
C GLU A 103 -10.36 -16.27 -14.36
N CYS A 104 -10.88 -15.71 -13.26
CA CYS A 104 -11.02 -14.27 -13.10
C CYS A 104 -9.67 -13.56 -13.06
N ALA A 105 -8.69 -14.10 -12.33
CA ALA A 105 -7.33 -13.55 -12.28
C ALA A 105 -6.60 -13.74 -13.62
N LYS A 106 -6.78 -14.89 -14.29
CA LYS A 106 -6.17 -15.16 -15.61
C LYS A 106 -6.64 -14.20 -16.69
N HIS A 107 -7.89 -13.74 -16.63
CA HIS A 107 -8.46 -12.79 -17.56
C HIS A 107 -8.46 -11.35 -17.03
N GLU A 108 -7.61 -11.05 -16.05
CA GLU A 108 -7.38 -9.70 -15.50
C GLU A 108 -8.61 -9.02 -14.90
N LEU A 109 -9.71 -9.75 -14.66
CA LEU A 109 -10.89 -9.22 -13.98
C LEU A 109 -10.61 -8.94 -12.50
N LEU A 110 -9.65 -9.67 -11.93
CA LEU A 110 -9.21 -9.52 -10.55
C LEU A 110 -7.69 -9.32 -10.49
N GLN A 111 -7.27 -8.23 -9.87
CA GLN A 111 -5.87 -7.93 -9.58
C GLN A 111 -5.45 -8.64 -8.28
N PRO A 112 -4.41 -9.50 -8.30
CA PRO A 112 -3.92 -10.19 -7.11
C PRO A 112 -3.00 -9.30 -6.25
N PHE A 113 -3.09 -9.46 -4.92
CA PHE A 113 -2.14 -8.88 -3.96
C PHE A 113 -1.20 -9.99 -3.49
N ASN A 114 -0.11 -10.20 -4.23
CA ASN A 114 0.80 -11.31 -4.01
C ASN A 114 1.53 -11.22 -2.67
N VAL A 115 1.75 -12.38 -2.05
CA VAL A 115 2.56 -12.48 -0.83
C VAL A 115 4.02 -12.56 -1.26
N LEU A 116 4.81 -11.57 -0.83
CA LEU A 116 6.23 -11.49 -1.16
C LEU A 116 7.07 -11.77 0.06
N TYR A 117 8.24 -12.36 -0.17
CA TYR A 117 9.20 -12.73 0.86
C TYR A 117 10.56 -12.11 0.56
N GLU A 118 11.28 -11.79 1.64
CA GLU A 118 12.72 -11.55 1.61
C GLU A 118 13.47 -12.86 1.86
N LYS A 119 14.80 -12.79 1.80
CA LYS A 119 15.66 -13.94 2.12
C LYS A 119 15.39 -14.46 3.54
N GLU A 120 15.61 -15.76 3.74
CA GLU A 120 15.50 -16.38 5.05
C GLU A 120 16.47 -15.72 6.04
N GLY A 121 15.96 -15.39 7.24
CA GLY A 121 16.73 -14.69 8.27
C GLY A 121 16.64 -13.16 8.23
N GLU A 122 16.07 -12.58 7.16
CA GLU A 122 15.86 -11.13 7.05
C GLU A 122 14.56 -10.66 7.70
N PHE A 123 14.52 -9.37 8.04
CA PHE A 123 13.37 -8.71 8.63
C PHE A 123 12.86 -7.61 7.69
N VAL A 124 11.53 -7.48 7.61
CA VAL A 124 10.86 -6.38 6.88
C VAL A 124 9.97 -5.63 7.85
N ALA A 125 10.20 -4.34 8.01
CA ALA A 125 9.35 -3.44 8.78
C ALA A 125 8.37 -2.72 7.85
N GLN A 126 7.11 -2.61 8.28
CA GLN A 126 6.07 -1.90 7.53
C GLN A 126 5.37 -0.85 8.39
N PHE A 127 5.24 0.37 7.85
CA PHE A 127 4.36 1.40 8.40
C PHE A 127 3.44 1.92 7.31
N LYS A 128 2.12 1.88 7.57
CA LYS A 128 1.10 2.40 6.67
C LYS A 128 0.22 3.41 7.38
N PHE A 129 0.01 4.56 6.74
CA PHE A 129 -0.91 5.58 7.24
C PHE A 129 -1.53 6.40 6.13
N THR A 130 -2.68 7.00 6.40
CA THR A 130 -3.39 7.87 5.47
C THR A 130 -3.19 9.32 5.87
N VAL A 131 -2.90 10.16 4.87
CA VAL A 131 -2.70 11.60 5.02
C VAL A 131 -3.63 12.36 4.09
N LEU A 132 -4.21 13.44 4.60
CA LEU A 132 -5.02 14.39 3.85
C LEU A 132 -4.19 15.65 3.60
N LEU A 133 -4.11 16.12 2.36
CA LEU A 133 -3.45 17.36 2.02
C LEU A 133 -4.43 18.51 2.13
N MET A 134 -4.48 19.17 3.30
CA MET A 134 -5.38 20.30 3.52
C MET A 134 -4.69 21.62 3.15
N PRO A 135 -5.43 22.74 2.94
CA PRO A 135 -4.80 24.04 2.69
C PRO A 135 -3.83 24.49 3.80
N ASN A 136 -4.03 23.98 5.02
CA ASN A 136 -3.18 24.25 6.19
C ASN A 136 -1.94 23.34 6.29
N GLY A 137 -1.81 22.34 5.40
CA GLY A 137 -0.74 21.36 5.34
C GLY A 137 -1.23 19.90 5.44
N PRO A 138 -0.30 18.93 5.41
CA PRO A 138 -0.62 17.52 5.54
C PRO A 138 -1.18 17.19 6.93
N MET A 139 -2.29 16.45 6.97
CA MET A 139 -2.96 16.00 8.18
C MET A 139 -3.03 14.47 8.17
N ARG A 140 -2.25 13.83 9.03
CA ARG A 140 -2.28 12.37 9.22
C ARG A 140 -3.54 11.98 10.01
N ILE A 141 -4.31 11.02 9.50
CA ILE A 141 -5.57 10.57 10.14
C ILE A 141 -5.49 9.17 10.74
N THR A 142 -4.54 8.35 10.31
CA THR A 142 -4.31 7.02 10.88
C THR A 142 -2.86 6.90 11.35
N SER A 143 -2.63 6.18 12.43
CA SER A 143 -1.30 5.81 12.91
C SER A 143 -1.39 4.55 13.75
N GLY A 144 -0.48 3.61 13.51
CA GLY A 144 -0.31 2.46 14.40
C GLY A 144 0.34 2.85 15.73
N PRO A 145 0.14 2.06 16.80
CA PRO A 145 0.90 2.23 18.04
C PRO A 145 2.38 1.92 17.75
N PHE A 146 3.25 2.87 18.05
CA PHE A 146 4.69 2.71 17.92
C PHE A 146 5.36 3.39 19.11
N GLU A 147 6.15 2.61 19.86
CA GLU A 147 6.92 3.06 21.02
C GLU A 147 8.41 3.01 20.67
N PRO A 148 9.01 4.14 20.25
CA PRO A 148 10.39 4.16 19.78
C PRO A 148 11.39 3.71 20.86
N GLU A 149 11.07 3.92 22.14
CA GLU A 149 11.94 3.63 23.28
C GLU A 149 12.21 2.12 23.46
N LEU A 150 11.33 1.25 22.94
CA LEU A 150 11.51 -0.20 22.97
C LEU A 150 12.59 -0.69 22.00
N TYR A 151 13.01 0.15 21.05
CA TYR A 151 13.94 -0.23 19.99
C TYR A 151 15.29 0.45 20.19
N LYS A 152 16.30 -0.36 20.49
CA LYS A 152 17.70 0.08 20.54
C LYS A 152 18.40 -0.33 19.24
N SER A 153 18.85 0.66 18.48
CA SER A 153 19.67 0.47 17.29
C SER A 153 21.07 1.03 17.55
N GLU A 154 22.10 0.31 17.10
CA GLU A 154 23.48 0.81 17.08
C GLU A 154 23.70 1.85 15.98
N PHE A 155 22.83 1.84 14.96
CA PHE A 155 22.89 2.76 13.83
C PHE A 155 21.80 3.83 13.94
N GLU A 156 22.15 5.04 13.55
CA GLU A 156 21.25 6.18 13.36
C GLU A 156 21.59 6.90 12.05
N VAL A 157 20.65 7.66 11.51
CA VAL A 157 20.87 8.53 10.34
C VAL A 157 22.02 9.48 10.67
N GLN A 158 23.11 9.52 9.92
CA GLN A 158 24.27 10.39 10.23
C GLN A 158 24.29 11.72 9.46
N ASP A 159 23.60 11.78 8.33
CA ASP A 159 23.56 12.98 7.50
C ASP A 159 22.95 14.17 8.24
N GLY A 160 23.66 15.30 8.25
CA GLY A 160 23.30 16.46 9.06
C GLY A 160 22.01 17.13 8.60
N GLU A 161 21.80 17.24 7.28
CA GLU A 161 20.59 17.84 6.72
C GLU A 161 19.37 16.96 6.99
N LEU A 162 19.53 15.64 6.83
CA LEU A 162 18.47 14.67 7.07
C LEU A 162 18.12 14.55 8.56
N LYS A 163 19.12 14.59 9.47
CA LYS A 163 18.88 14.68 10.93
C LYS A 163 18.03 15.92 11.25
N ALA A 164 18.40 17.08 10.72
CA ALA A 164 17.67 18.32 10.95
C ALA A 164 16.23 18.24 10.41
N LEU A 165 16.04 17.63 9.24
CA LEU A 165 14.72 17.43 8.64
C LEU A 165 13.82 16.50 9.49
N LEU A 166 14.36 15.38 9.98
CA LEU A 166 13.62 14.43 10.83
C LEU A 166 13.22 15.02 12.19
N GLN A 167 14.04 15.92 12.74
CA GLN A 167 13.71 16.65 13.97
C GLN A 167 12.69 17.78 13.74
N SER A 168 12.53 18.23 12.49
CA SER A 168 11.56 19.24 12.12
C SER A 168 10.12 18.68 12.19
N SER A 169 9.14 19.53 12.50
CA SER A 169 7.75 19.07 12.59
C SER A 169 7.06 19.11 11.22
N ALA A 170 6.36 18.04 10.85
CA ALA A 170 5.60 17.95 9.60
C ALA A 170 4.40 18.92 9.50
N SER A 171 3.90 19.46 10.62
CA SER A 171 2.75 20.38 10.62
C SER A 171 3.19 21.84 10.82
N ARG A 172 2.79 22.72 9.89
CA ARG A 172 3.01 24.18 9.98
C ARG A 172 2.45 24.79 11.28
N LYS A 173 1.35 24.25 11.82
CA LYS A 173 0.76 24.72 13.10
C LYS A 173 1.64 24.34 14.29
N THR A 174 2.23 23.15 14.29
CA THR A 174 3.14 22.69 15.34
C THR A 174 4.50 23.41 15.25
N GLN A 175 4.98 23.70 14.04
CA GLN A 175 6.14 24.57 13.83
C GLN A 175 5.88 26.01 14.35
N LYS A 176 4.73 26.61 14.06
CA LYS A 176 4.34 27.94 14.59
C LYS A 176 4.19 27.95 16.12
N LYS A 177 3.63 26.89 16.73
CA LYS A 177 3.55 26.75 18.19
C LYS A 177 4.93 26.54 18.85
N LYS A 178 5.84 25.79 18.23
CA LYS A 178 7.24 25.67 18.69
C LYS A 178 7.97 27.01 18.60
N LYS A 179 7.84 27.76 17.50
CA LYS A 179 8.42 29.11 17.37
C LYS A 179 7.89 30.10 18.42
N LYS A 180 6.63 29.98 18.86
CA LYS A 180 6.05 30.79 19.94
C LYS A 180 6.49 30.39 21.37
N LYS A 181 7.01 29.18 21.56
CA LYS A 181 7.51 28.70 22.87
C LYS A 181 9.01 28.99 23.09
N VAL A 182 9.72 29.40 22.05
CA VAL A 182 11.16 29.72 22.08
C VAL A 182 11.38 31.25 22.15
N ILE A 183 10.34 32.01 22.51
CA ILE A 183 10.39 33.46 22.79
C ILE A 183 9.99 33.66 24.24
#